data_AF-A0A4Q3XTZ9-F1
#
_entry.id   AF-A0A4Q3XTZ9-F1
#
_cell.length_a   1.000
_cell.length_b   1.000
_cell.length_c   1.000
_cell.angle_alpha   90.00
_cell.angle_beta   90.00
_cell.angle_gamma   90.00
#
_symmetry.space_group_name_H-M   'P 1'
#
loop_
_entity.id
_entity.type
_entity.pdbx_description
1 polymer ?
#
loop_
_entity_poly.entity_id
_entity_poly.type
_entity_poly.pdbx_seq_one_letter_code
_entity_poly.pdbx_strand_id
1 'polypeptide(L)'
;AEQPNATNGALVQFGEGPSGDLVTETMRFSLPAGQDAASGDYYEALEARFVCYSGDQIVGSSDFQQGAGLAVDLNVPERISTYVGAAGVRRGEIAFGALDTTGGAVTRDLVVTTQSTVPYDIDVAARWGRLQRREGDPYGLKYGMRLSGMTVEPGSKLSCTRTPAPAGRAHPFQVELAQAQAADIPAGAYSDVVTLTFTPRAGLSSPSQCTPLL
;
A
#
# COMPACT_ATOMS: atom_id res chain seq x y z
N ALA A 1 7.01 8.75 14.47
CA ALA A 1 8.25 8.07 14.87
C ALA A 1 9.32 8.52 13.91
N GLU A 2 10.32 9.23 14.41
CA GLU A 2 11.46 9.75 13.67
C GLU A 2 12.32 8.55 13.22
N GLN A 3 12.57 8.42 11.91
CA GLN A 3 13.44 7.38 11.38
C GLN A 3 14.87 7.60 11.90
N PRO A 4 15.64 6.53 12.20
CA PRO A 4 16.99 6.69 12.74
C PRO A 4 17.89 7.33 11.67
N ASN A 5 18.58 8.40 12.07
CA ASN A 5 19.55 9.15 11.27
C ASN A 5 20.56 8.23 10.58
N ALA A 6 20.36 7.94 9.29
CA ALA A 6 21.47 7.82 8.36
C ALA A 6 21.84 9.24 7.92
N THR A 7 23.12 9.52 7.83
CA THR A 7 23.75 10.83 7.59
C THR A 7 23.15 11.57 6.39
N ASN A 8 22.08 12.35 6.58
CA ASN A 8 21.42 13.15 5.53
C ASN A 8 22.17 14.46 5.27
N GLY A 9 23.50 14.42 5.21
CA GLY A 9 24.29 15.64 5.07
C GLY A 9 25.64 15.44 4.43
N ALA A 10 26.05 16.48 3.73
CA ALA A 10 27.35 16.59 3.08
C ALA A 10 28.21 17.60 3.83
N LEU A 11 29.46 17.24 4.07
CA LEU A 11 30.44 18.14 4.66
C LEU A 11 31.33 18.70 3.55
N VAL A 12 31.33 20.02 3.40
CA VAL A 12 32.16 20.73 2.42
C VAL A 12 33.20 21.54 3.18
N GLN A 13 34.47 21.41 2.77
CA GLN A 13 35.59 22.11 3.36
C GLN A 13 36.16 23.12 2.36
N PHE A 14 36.20 24.38 2.75
CA PHE A 14 36.79 25.49 2.00
C PHE A 14 38.12 25.89 2.65
N GLY A 15 39.18 26.09 1.88
CA GLY A 15 40.43 26.64 2.40
C GLY A 15 41.51 26.89 1.35
N GLU A 16 42.41 27.83 1.65
CA GLU A 16 43.60 28.14 0.85
C GLU A 16 44.77 27.22 1.27
N GLY A 17 44.76 25.98 0.80
CA GLY A 17 45.85 25.03 1.04
C GLY A 17 46.00 24.53 2.51
N PRO A 18 47.09 23.82 2.85
CA PRO A 18 47.20 23.05 4.09
C PRO A 18 47.25 23.87 5.39
N SER A 19 47.31 25.20 5.31
CA SER A 19 47.50 26.11 6.44
C SER A 19 46.58 27.34 6.43
N GLY A 20 45.57 27.38 5.55
CA GLY A 20 44.58 28.46 5.50
C GLY A 20 43.42 28.26 6.48
N ASP A 21 42.64 29.31 6.74
CA ASP A 21 41.41 29.23 7.53
C ASP A 21 40.41 28.30 6.83
N LEU A 22 40.10 27.18 7.49
CA LEU A 22 39.20 26.16 6.99
C LEU A 22 37.78 26.47 7.44
N VAL A 23 36.90 26.80 6.49
CA VAL A 23 35.46 26.92 6.76
C VAL A 23 34.77 25.65 6.32
N THR A 24 34.02 25.02 7.24
CA THR A 24 33.27 23.81 6.95
C THR A 24 31.78 24.12 6.93
N GLU A 25 31.12 23.84 5.81
CA GLU A 25 29.68 24.01 5.65
C GLU A 25 28.98 22.65 5.56
N THR A 26 27.83 22.53 6.24
CA THR A 26 27.00 21.33 6.20
C THR A 26 25.77 21.57 5.35
N MET A 27 25.62 20.82 4.26
CA MET A 27 24.39 20.80 3.48
C MET A 27 23.48 19.69 3.99
N ARG A 28 22.18 19.96 4.12
CA ARG A 28 21.18 18.96 4.52
C ARG A 28 20.25 18.65 3.36
N PHE A 29 20.09 17.38 3.04
CA PHE A 29 19.08 16.90 2.11
C PHE A 29 17.85 16.47 2.89
N SER A 30 16.66 16.83 2.40
CA SER A 30 15.39 16.39 2.98
C SER A 30 14.53 15.76 1.91
N LEU A 31 14.03 14.55 2.16
CA LEU A 31 13.01 13.92 1.37
C LEU A 31 11.64 14.25 1.99
N PRO A 32 10.77 15.02 1.30
CA PRO A 32 9.40 15.25 1.75
C PRO A 32 8.65 13.95 2.06
N ALA A 33 7.88 13.95 3.15
CA ALA A 33 7.01 12.83 3.48
C ALA A 33 5.87 12.68 2.46
N GLY A 34 5.38 11.46 2.27
CA GLY A 34 4.24 11.16 1.41
C GLY A 34 4.55 11.07 -0.08
N GLN A 35 5.83 11.05 -0.46
CA GLN A 35 6.22 10.76 -1.83
C GLN A 35 5.90 9.32 -2.21
N ASP A 36 5.42 9.15 -3.43
CA ASP A 36 5.11 7.85 -4.00
C ASP A 36 6.38 7.23 -4.61
N ALA A 37 6.94 6.23 -3.95
CA ALA A 37 8.11 5.49 -4.41
C ALA A 37 7.81 3.98 -4.47
N ALA A 38 8.34 3.31 -5.49
CA ALA A 38 8.33 1.85 -5.53
C ALA A 38 9.40 1.29 -4.60
N SER A 39 9.30 0.02 -4.21
CA SER A 39 10.40 -0.64 -3.51
C SER A 39 11.63 -0.76 -4.42
N GLY A 40 12.81 -0.59 -3.84
CA GLY A 40 14.07 -0.72 -4.55
C GLY A 40 15.15 0.16 -3.97
N ASP A 41 16.33 0.02 -4.54
CA ASP A 41 17.49 0.86 -4.26
C ASP A 41 17.54 2.00 -5.27
N TYR A 42 17.52 3.22 -4.76
CA TYR A 42 17.63 4.43 -5.55
C TYR A 42 19.00 5.03 -5.30
N TYR A 43 19.75 5.23 -6.38
CA TYR A 43 21.05 5.89 -6.35
C TYR A 43 21.02 7.09 -7.29
N GLU A 44 21.29 8.27 -6.74
CA GLU A 44 21.45 9.49 -7.53
C GLU A 44 22.77 10.17 -7.17
N ALA A 45 23.66 10.29 -8.16
CA ALA A 45 24.89 11.05 -8.02
C ALA A 45 24.59 12.54 -8.16
N LEU A 46 24.94 13.32 -7.15
CA LEU A 46 24.78 14.77 -7.11
C LEU A 46 26.10 15.46 -7.50
N GLU A 47 25.97 16.55 -8.25
CA GLU A 47 27.10 17.40 -8.62
C GLU A 47 27.08 18.67 -7.77
N ALA A 48 28.11 18.88 -6.94
CA ALA A 48 28.31 20.14 -6.26
C ALA A 48 29.31 21.01 -7.04
N ARG A 49 28.89 22.25 -7.32
CA ARG A 49 29.71 23.27 -7.99
C ARG A 49 29.92 24.42 -7.02
N PHE A 50 31.16 24.87 -6.90
CA PHE A 50 31.54 25.97 -6.04
C PHE A 50 32.12 27.11 -6.87
N VAL A 51 31.73 28.34 -6.52
CA VAL A 51 32.20 29.55 -7.18
C VAL A 51 32.50 30.56 -6.08
N CYS A 52 33.71 31.08 -6.06
CA CYS A 52 34.11 32.14 -5.14
C CYS A 52 33.82 33.51 -5.78
N TYR A 53 33.30 34.44 -5.00
CA TYR A 53 33.03 35.81 -5.42
C TYR A 53 33.82 36.81 -4.56
N SER A 54 34.27 37.89 -5.18
CA SER A 54 34.77 39.09 -4.50
C SER A 54 34.00 40.30 -5.04
N GLY A 55 33.12 40.85 -4.20
CA GLY A 55 32.08 41.77 -4.69
C GLY A 55 31.18 41.07 -5.71
N ASP A 56 30.98 41.71 -6.87
CA ASP A 56 30.18 41.16 -7.98
C ASP A 56 31.01 40.35 -8.99
N GLN A 57 32.31 40.17 -8.76
CA GLN A 57 33.20 39.44 -9.65
C GLN A 57 33.49 38.03 -9.14
N ILE A 58 33.45 37.05 -10.05
CA ILE A 58 33.91 35.69 -9.77
C ILE A 58 35.44 35.72 -9.65
N VAL A 59 35.96 35.11 -8.59
CA VAL A 59 37.39 34.99 -8.33
C VAL A 59 37.80 33.53 -8.40
N GLY A 60 38.86 33.24 -9.15
CA GLY A 60 39.38 31.88 -9.34
C GLY A 60 38.63 31.08 -10.41
N SER A 61 39.04 29.82 -10.60
CA SER A 61 38.27 28.85 -11.37
C SER A 61 37.08 28.37 -10.56
N SER A 62 35.95 28.09 -11.22
CA SER A 62 34.92 27.26 -10.62
C SER A 62 35.53 25.88 -10.35
N ASP A 63 35.78 25.57 -9.09
CA ASP A 63 36.34 24.28 -8.72
C ASP A 63 35.21 23.26 -8.61
N PHE A 64 35.42 22.15 -9.32
CA PHE A 64 34.58 20.98 -9.28
C PHE A 64 35.26 19.96 -8.39
N GLN A 65 34.60 19.58 -7.30
CA GLN A 65 34.99 18.39 -6.55
C GLN A 65 34.52 17.15 -7.35
N GLN A 66 35.22 16.82 -8.45
CA GLN A 66 35.02 15.54 -9.13
C GLN A 66 35.61 14.42 -8.27
N GLY A 67 34.75 13.51 -7.79
CA GLY A 67 35.17 12.31 -7.07
C GLY A 67 34.98 12.33 -5.55
N ALA A 68 34.66 13.47 -4.93
CA ALA A 68 34.04 13.49 -3.60
C ALA A 68 32.54 13.28 -3.79
N GLY A 69 32.15 12.02 -4.03
CA GLY A 69 30.81 11.65 -4.46
C GLY A 69 29.74 12.05 -3.46
N LEU A 70 28.98 13.09 -3.79
CA LEU A 70 27.68 13.32 -3.18
C LEU A 70 26.72 12.36 -3.85
N ALA A 71 26.14 11.45 -3.08
CA ALA A 71 25.14 10.56 -3.58
C ALA A 71 23.97 10.48 -2.60
N VAL A 72 22.77 10.41 -3.14
CA VAL A 72 21.60 9.98 -2.39
C VAL A 72 21.47 8.49 -2.63
N ASP A 73 21.67 7.71 -1.57
CA ASP A 73 21.40 6.28 -1.53
C ASP A 73 20.17 6.05 -0.66
N LEU A 74 19.08 5.58 -1.27
CA LEU A 74 17.80 5.36 -0.61
C LEU A 74 17.31 3.93 -0.88
N ASN A 75 17.22 3.15 0.18
CA ASN A 75 16.51 1.87 0.16
C ASN A 75 15.03 2.07 0.54
N VAL A 76 14.13 1.77 -0.39
CA VAL A 76 12.69 1.68 -0.12
C VAL A 76 12.33 0.20 0.09
N PRO A 77 11.99 -0.22 1.32
CA PRO A 77 11.74 -1.63 1.59
C PRO A 77 10.42 -2.11 0.95
N GLU A 78 10.39 -3.40 0.64
CA GLU A 78 9.14 -4.09 0.32
C GLU A 78 8.25 -4.16 1.55
N ARG A 79 7.06 -3.58 1.46
CA ARG A 79 6.10 -3.54 2.55
C ARG A 79 4.69 -3.71 2.02
N ILE A 80 3.89 -4.49 2.74
CA ILE A 80 2.45 -4.58 2.55
C ILE A 80 1.76 -4.48 3.91
N SER A 81 0.67 -3.72 3.98
CA SER A 81 -0.21 -3.64 5.13
C SER A 81 -1.66 -3.57 4.67
N THR A 82 -2.57 -4.16 5.45
CA THR A 82 -4.00 -4.25 5.10
C THR A 82 -4.84 -4.03 6.34
N TYR A 83 -5.94 -3.30 6.21
CA TYR A 83 -6.90 -3.10 7.29
C TYR A 83 -8.33 -2.96 6.75
N VAL A 84 -9.30 -3.38 7.55
CA VAL A 84 -10.73 -3.24 7.20
C VAL A 84 -11.24 -1.86 7.62
N GLY A 85 -11.67 -1.06 6.65
CA GLY A 85 -12.15 0.30 6.79
C GLY A 85 -11.01 1.30 6.64
N ALA A 86 -10.83 2.13 7.66
CA ALA A 86 -9.76 3.10 7.77
C ALA A 86 -8.65 2.60 8.70
N ALA A 87 -7.44 3.18 8.60
CA ALA A 87 -6.31 2.81 9.43
C ALA A 87 -6.70 2.96 10.91
N GLY A 88 -6.65 1.87 11.68
CA GLY A 88 -7.00 1.86 13.10
C GLY A 88 -8.46 1.52 13.44
N VAL A 89 -9.33 1.28 12.45
CA VAL A 89 -10.70 0.77 12.69
C VAL A 89 -10.74 -0.73 12.44
N ARG A 90 -11.29 -1.52 13.37
CA ARG A 90 -11.52 -2.96 13.19
C ARG A 90 -13.02 -3.24 13.16
N ARG A 91 -13.63 -3.18 11.98
CA ARG A 91 -15.01 -3.63 11.75
C ARG A 91 -15.05 -4.57 10.56
N GLY A 92 -14.66 -5.83 10.79
CA GLY A 92 -14.63 -6.90 9.79
C GLY A 92 -15.92 -7.71 9.67
N GLU A 93 -17.03 -7.21 10.22
CA GLU A 93 -18.31 -7.95 10.26
C GLU A 93 -19.33 -7.30 9.34
N ILE A 94 -19.97 -8.12 8.51
CA ILE A 94 -21.14 -7.75 7.71
C ILE A 94 -22.36 -8.40 8.34
N ALA A 95 -23.22 -7.58 8.96
CA ALA A 95 -24.48 -8.03 9.52
C ALA A 95 -25.63 -7.71 8.56
N PHE A 96 -26.33 -8.75 8.10
CA PHE A 96 -27.56 -8.59 7.32
C PHE A 96 -28.78 -8.29 8.19
N GLY A 97 -28.72 -8.63 9.48
CA GLY A 97 -29.85 -8.50 10.40
C GLY A 97 -30.88 -9.63 10.21
N ALA A 98 -32.12 -9.38 10.62
CA ALA A 98 -33.22 -10.30 10.37
C ALA A 98 -33.58 -10.30 8.87
N LEU A 99 -33.71 -11.48 8.29
CA LEU A 99 -34.09 -11.64 6.88
C LEU A 99 -35.61 -11.65 6.76
N ASP A 100 -36.12 -10.87 5.82
CA ASP A 100 -37.53 -10.89 5.44
C ASP A 100 -37.70 -11.77 4.19
N THR A 101 -38.44 -12.87 4.33
CA THR A 101 -38.69 -13.83 3.25
C THR A 101 -39.45 -13.24 2.06
N THR A 102 -40.09 -12.09 2.24
CA THR A 102 -40.78 -11.35 1.17
C THR A 102 -39.92 -10.26 0.53
N GLY A 103 -38.72 -10.03 1.08
CA GLY A 103 -37.79 -9.02 0.61
C GLY A 103 -36.98 -9.43 -0.62
N GLY A 104 -36.49 -8.43 -1.35
CA GLY A 104 -35.53 -8.60 -2.45
C GLY A 104 -34.11 -8.92 -1.96
N ALA A 105 -33.13 -8.71 -2.83
CA ALA A 105 -31.71 -8.83 -2.47
C ALA A 105 -31.28 -7.67 -1.55
N VAL A 106 -30.48 -7.98 -0.54
CA VAL A 106 -29.82 -7.00 0.33
C VAL A 106 -28.34 -7.02 0.04
N THR A 107 -27.77 -5.85 -0.22
CA THR A 107 -26.32 -5.68 -0.38
C THR A 107 -25.77 -4.95 0.84
N ARG A 108 -24.65 -5.44 1.36
CA ARG A 108 -23.88 -4.79 2.41
C ARG A 108 -22.42 -4.69 1.97
N ASP A 109 -21.77 -3.62 2.37
CA ASP A 109 -20.41 -3.32 1.97
C ASP A 109 -19.49 -3.08 3.18
N LEU A 110 -18.23 -3.43 2.99
CA LEU A 110 -17.11 -2.95 3.77
C LEU A 110 -16.01 -2.51 2.82
N VAL A 111 -15.08 -1.72 3.32
CA VAL A 111 -13.89 -1.33 2.56
C VAL A 111 -12.70 -2.05 3.15
N VAL A 112 -11.84 -2.64 2.32
CA VAL A 112 -10.52 -3.10 2.76
C VAL A 112 -9.49 -2.18 2.15
N THR A 113 -8.63 -1.59 2.96
CA THR A 113 -7.58 -0.71 2.45
C THR A 113 -6.24 -1.43 2.53
N THR A 114 -5.49 -1.35 1.45
CA THR A 114 -4.14 -1.92 1.32
C THR A 114 -3.14 -0.79 1.15
N GLN A 115 -1.97 -0.90 1.77
CA GLN A 115 -0.79 -0.09 1.45
C GLN A 115 0.33 -1.04 1.06
N SER A 116 0.85 -0.91 -0.15
CA SER A 116 1.91 -1.76 -0.68
C SER A 116 2.90 -0.97 -1.54
N THR A 117 4.20 -1.15 -1.29
CA THR A 117 5.29 -0.59 -2.10
C THR A 117 5.61 -1.42 -3.35
N VAL A 118 5.05 -2.63 -3.42
CA VAL A 118 5.12 -3.58 -4.55
C VAL A 118 3.73 -3.94 -5.08
N PRO A 119 3.60 -4.46 -6.32
CA PRO A 119 2.39 -5.16 -6.73
C PRO A 119 2.03 -6.30 -5.77
N TYR A 120 0.77 -6.70 -5.76
CA TYR A 120 0.28 -7.74 -4.86
C TYR A 120 -0.92 -8.47 -5.45
N ASP A 121 -1.14 -9.70 -4.98
CA ASP A 121 -2.34 -10.47 -5.28
C ASP A 121 -3.28 -10.51 -4.08
N ILE A 122 -4.57 -10.68 -4.36
CA ILE A 122 -5.62 -10.89 -3.38
C ILE A 122 -6.27 -12.24 -3.66
N ASP A 123 -6.08 -13.19 -2.76
CA ASP A 123 -6.78 -14.48 -2.78
C ASP A 123 -8.06 -14.39 -1.95
N VAL A 124 -9.18 -14.88 -2.52
CA VAL A 124 -10.48 -14.94 -1.85
C VAL A 124 -10.74 -16.38 -1.42
N ALA A 125 -10.94 -16.60 -0.12
CA ALA A 125 -11.38 -17.88 0.41
C ALA A 125 -12.63 -17.68 1.28
N ALA A 126 -13.47 -18.71 1.37
CA ALA A 126 -14.57 -18.76 2.32
C ALA A 126 -14.50 -20.05 3.10
N ARG A 127 -14.86 -20.02 4.38
CA ARG A 127 -14.90 -21.23 5.21
C ARG A 127 -15.89 -22.24 4.63
N TRP A 128 -17.05 -21.77 4.21
CA TRP A 128 -18.13 -22.61 3.70
C TRP A 128 -18.66 -22.20 2.32
N GLY A 129 -18.40 -20.96 1.89
CA GLY A 129 -18.90 -20.43 0.61
C GLY A 129 -20.41 -20.16 0.62
N ARG A 130 -21.03 -20.19 1.79
CA ARG A 130 -22.45 -19.94 2.07
C ARG A 130 -22.61 -19.70 3.57
N LEU A 131 -23.61 -18.91 3.96
CA LEU A 131 -23.93 -18.75 5.38
C LEU A 131 -24.55 -20.06 5.89
N GLN A 132 -23.98 -20.65 6.94
CA GLN A 132 -24.50 -21.87 7.58
C GLN A 132 -24.41 -21.76 9.10
N ARG A 133 -25.25 -22.53 9.81
CA ARG A 133 -25.34 -22.47 11.28
C ARG A 133 -24.17 -23.19 11.94
N ARG A 134 -23.70 -24.25 11.31
CA ARG A 134 -22.62 -25.12 11.79
C ARG A 134 -21.99 -25.88 10.63
N GLU A 135 -20.83 -26.44 10.88
CA GLU A 135 -20.13 -27.29 9.93
C GLU A 135 -20.98 -28.52 9.55
N GLY A 136 -21.05 -28.81 8.24
CA GLY A 136 -21.84 -29.92 7.70
C GLY A 136 -23.36 -29.72 7.68
N ASP A 137 -23.88 -28.53 8.01
CA ASP A 137 -25.32 -28.26 7.90
C ASP A 137 -25.77 -28.39 6.43
N PRO A 138 -26.77 -29.22 6.10
CA PRO A 138 -27.26 -29.30 4.73
C PRO A 138 -27.90 -27.97 4.27
N TYR A 139 -28.45 -27.19 5.20
CA TYR A 139 -29.06 -25.90 4.93
C TYR A 139 -28.04 -24.77 4.98
N GLY A 140 -28.14 -23.83 4.04
CA GLY A 140 -27.33 -22.62 4.04
C GLY A 140 -27.83 -21.62 3.01
N LEU A 141 -27.51 -20.34 3.24
CA LEU A 141 -27.86 -19.23 2.38
C LEU A 141 -26.69 -18.91 1.45
N LYS A 142 -26.92 -18.94 0.13
CA LYS A 142 -25.91 -18.49 -0.83
C LYS A 142 -25.83 -16.97 -0.80
N TYR A 143 -24.62 -16.46 -0.94
CA TYR A 143 -24.35 -15.03 -1.09
C TYR A 143 -23.43 -14.80 -2.29
N GLY A 144 -23.62 -13.67 -2.96
CA GLY A 144 -22.70 -13.19 -4.00
C GLY A 144 -21.67 -12.25 -3.40
N MET A 145 -20.44 -12.28 -3.92
CA MET A 145 -19.39 -11.35 -3.50
C MET A 145 -18.92 -10.50 -4.68
N ARG A 146 -18.63 -9.23 -4.41
CA ARG A 146 -17.91 -8.35 -5.32
C ARG A 146 -16.75 -7.68 -4.61
N LEU A 147 -15.57 -7.69 -5.22
CA LEU A 147 -14.37 -7.04 -4.71
C LEU A 147 -13.83 -6.07 -5.76
N SER A 148 -13.65 -4.82 -5.37
CA SER A 148 -13.24 -3.73 -6.29
C SER A 148 -14.14 -3.65 -7.53
N GLY A 149 -15.44 -3.91 -7.37
CA GLY A 149 -16.44 -3.90 -8.44
C GLY A 149 -16.52 -5.18 -9.28
N MET A 150 -15.59 -6.12 -9.13
CA MET A 150 -15.55 -7.40 -9.84
C MET A 150 -16.27 -8.49 -9.05
N THR A 151 -17.07 -9.33 -9.71
CA THR A 151 -17.64 -10.52 -9.08
C THR A 151 -16.52 -11.49 -8.70
N VAL A 152 -16.54 -12.00 -7.48
CA VAL A 152 -15.56 -12.96 -6.96
C VAL A 152 -16.26 -14.12 -6.27
N GLU A 153 -15.62 -15.29 -6.31
CA GLU A 153 -16.05 -16.52 -5.64
C GLU A 153 -14.88 -17.08 -4.82
N PRO A 154 -15.13 -17.99 -3.84
CA PRO A 154 -14.04 -18.69 -3.17
C PRO A 154 -13.11 -19.38 -4.18
N GLY A 155 -11.81 -19.12 -4.07
CA GLY A 155 -10.79 -19.55 -5.04
C GLY A 155 -10.40 -18.48 -6.06
N SER A 156 -11.15 -17.37 -6.16
CA SER A 156 -10.80 -16.25 -7.04
C SER A 156 -9.51 -15.58 -6.60
N LYS A 157 -8.71 -15.15 -7.58
CA LYS A 157 -7.50 -14.36 -7.37
C LYS A 157 -7.57 -13.06 -8.15
N LEU A 158 -7.22 -11.96 -7.50
CA LEU A 158 -7.07 -10.66 -8.13
C LEU A 158 -5.62 -10.23 -8.08
N SER A 159 -5.21 -9.48 -9.10
CA SER A 159 -3.86 -9.00 -9.27
C SER A 159 -3.82 -7.49 -9.35
N CYS A 160 -3.13 -6.85 -8.41
CA CYS A 160 -3.14 -5.42 -8.20
C CYS A 160 -1.75 -4.79 -8.34
N THR A 161 -1.71 -3.55 -8.81
CA THR A 161 -0.51 -2.70 -8.74
C THR A 161 -0.19 -2.27 -7.32
N ARG A 162 1.05 -1.81 -7.11
CA ARG A 162 1.43 -1.06 -5.90
C ARG A 162 0.44 0.07 -5.62
N THR A 163 0.33 0.44 -4.37
CA THR A 163 -0.64 1.45 -3.93
C THR A 163 -0.01 2.83 -3.92
N PRO A 164 -0.76 3.90 -4.23
CA PRO A 164 -0.23 5.25 -4.10
C PRO A 164 0.06 5.58 -2.64
N ALA A 165 1.21 6.20 -2.36
CA ALA A 165 1.49 6.79 -1.06
C ALA A 165 0.71 8.10 -0.86
N PRO A 166 0.38 8.48 0.40
CA PRO A 166 0.41 7.68 1.63
C PRO A 166 -0.90 6.91 1.90
N ALA A 167 -1.97 7.20 1.13
CA ALA A 167 -3.32 6.76 1.44
C ALA A 167 -3.56 5.26 1.20
N GLY A 168 -2.78 4.62 0.34
CA GLY A 168 -3.02 3.26 -0.09
C GLY A 168 -4.13 3.16 -1.14
N ARG A 169 -4.70 1.96 -1.29
CA ARG A 169 -5.80 1.67 -2.21
C ARG A 169 -6.96 1.05 -1.44
N ALA A 170 -8.15 1.61 -1.62
CA ALA A 170 -9.39 1.04 -1.12
C ALA A 170 -9.93 -0.05 -2.07
N HIS A 171 -10.34 -1.16 -1.50
CA HIS A 171 -11.02 -2.28 -2.14
C HIS A 171 -12.42 -2.41 -1.52
N PRO A 172 -13.45 -1.82 -2.16
CA PRO A 172 -14.82 -2.08 -1.76
C PRO A 172 -15.12 -3.57 -1.87
N PHE A 173 -15.57 -4.17 -0.77
CA PHE A 173 -16.01 -5.56 -0.70
C PHE A 173 -17.50 -5.56 -0.39
N GLN A 174 -18.29 -6.06 -1.32
CA GLN A 174 -19.74 -6.10 -1.24
C GLN A 174 -20.18 -7.56 -1.16
N VAL A 175 -21.14 -7.81 -0.27
CA VAL A 175 -21.81 -9.09 -0.15
C VAL A 175 -23.30 -8.88 -0.39
N GLU A 176 -23.84 -9.66 -1.30
CA GLU A 176 -25.26 -9.64 -1.65
C GLU A 176 -25.93 -10.94 -1.21
N LEU A 177 -27.10 -10.81 -0.60
CA LEU A 177 -27.89 -11.92 -0.11
C LEU A 177 -29.33 -11.80 -0.64
N ALA A 178 -29.77 -12.80 -1.40
CA ALA A 178 -31.17 -12.90 -1.79
C ALA A 178 -32.00 -13.44 -0.61
N GLN A 179 -32.85 -12.58 -0.02
CA GLN A 179 -33.59 -12.90 1.20
C GLN A 179 -34.66 -13.98 1.02
N ALA A 180 -35.19 -14.13 -0.20
CA ALA A 180 -36.17 -15.19 -0.53
C ALA A 180 -35.66 -16.60 -0.19
N GLN A 181 -34.34 -16.84 -0.19
CA GLN A 181 -33.74 -18.11 0.21
C GLN A 181 -34.05 -18.49 1.68
N ALA A 182 -34.36 -17.50 2.52
CA ALA A 182 -34.69 -17.75 3.93
C ALA A 182 -36.04 -18.48 4.11
N ALA A 183 -36.91 -18.48 3.10
CA ALA A 183 -38.21 -19.16 3.16
C ALA A 183 -38.07 -20.70 3.19
N ASP A 184 -37.00 -21.23 2.59
CA ASP A 184 -36.81 -22.67 2.37
C ASP A 184 -35.81 -23.30 3.34
N ILE A 185 -35.39 -22.57 4.38
CA ILE A 185 -34.41 -23.05 5.37
C ILE A 185 -34.94 -22.89 6.80
N PRO A 186 -34.48 -23.72 7.75
CA PRO A 186 -34.91 -23.59 9.14
C PRO A 186 -34.50 -22.25 9.77
N ALA A 187 -35.29 -21.76 10.71
CA ALA A 187 -34.93 -20.59 11.51
C ALA A 187 -33.59 -20.81 12.27
N GLY A 188 -32.81 -19.74 12.41
CA GLY A 188 -31.55 -19.75 13.13
C GLY A 188 -30.60 -18.63 12.71
N ALA A 189 -29.44 -18.57 13.36
CA ALA A 189 -28.36 -17.66 12.99
C ALA A 189 -27.39 -18.35 12.03
N TYR A 190 -27.18 -17.75 10.87
CA TYR A 190 -26.31 -18.26 9.81
C TYR A 190 -25.11 -17.33 9.65
N SER A 191 -23.91 -17.89 9.53
CA SER A 191 -22.67 -17.11 9.34
C SER A 191 -21.73 -17.79 8.36
N ASP A 192 -20.72 -17.06 7.89
CA ASP A 192 -19.58 -17.59 7.16
C ASP A 192 -18.38 -16.68 7.45
N VAL A 193 -17.17 -17.16 7.18
CA VAL A 193 -15.94 -16.38 7.30
C VAL A 193 -15.28 -16.31 5.93
N VAL A 194 -15.25 -15.12 5.35
CA VAL A 194 -14.48 -14.83 4.13
C VAL A 194 -13.10 -14.34 4.54
N THR A 195 -12.07 -14.98 3.99
CA THR A 195 -10.67 -14.61 4.19
C THR A 195 -10.14 -13.99 2.90
N LEU A 196 -9.62 -12.77 3.01
CA LEU A 196 -8.89 -12.10 1.94
C LEU A 196 -7.40 -12.14 2.28
N THR A 197 -6.59 -12.82 1.47
CA THR A 197 -5.14 -12.93 1.68
C THR A 197 -4.43 -12.04 0.68
N PHE A 198 -3.58 -11.15 1.18
CA PHE A 198 -2.83 -10.18 0.37
C PHE A 198 -1.37 -10.60 0.31
N THR A 199 -0.87 -10.88 -0.89
CA THR A 199 0.47 -11.45 -1.10
C THR A 199 1.30 -10.51 -1.97
N PRO A 200 2.43 -9.95 -1.47
CA PRO A 200 3.29 -9.09 -2.26
C PRO A 200 3.99 -9.85 -3.40
N ARG A 201 4.23 -9.16 -4.52
CA ARG A 201 4.91 -9.69 -5.71
C ARG A 201 6.03 -8.76 -6.16
N ALA A 202 7.24 -9.09 -5.74
CA ALA A 202 8.44 -8.41 -6.16
C ALA A 202 8.70 -8.59 -7.68
N GLY A 203 9.27 -7.58 -8.32
CA GLY A 203 9.88 -7.70 -9.67
C GLY A 203 8.91 -7.73 -10.88
N LEU A 204 7.61 -7.53 -10.69
CA LEU A 204 6.63 -7.49 -11.79
C LEU A 204 6.14 -6.07 -12.06
N SER A 205 6.00 -5.70 -13.34
CA SER A 205 5.10 -4.60 -13.71
C SER A 205 3.66 -5.12 -13.65
N SER A 206 2.73 -4.33 -13.13
CA SER A 206 1.33 -4.73 -13.01
C SER A 206 0.41 -3.70 -13.66
N PRO A 207 -0.80 -4.10 -14.09
CA PRO A 207 -1.79 -3.20 -14.65
C PRO A 207 -2.21 -2.10 -13.65
N SER A 208 -2.59 -0.93 -14.16
CA SER A 208 -2.96 0.26 -13.36
C SER A 208 -4.10 0.05 -12.35
N GLN A 209 -4.83 -1.07 -12.47
CA GLN A 209 -5.93 -1.49 -11.61
C GLN A 209 -5.82 -2.96 -11.24
N CYS A 210 -6.61 -3.38 -10.24
CA CYS A 210 -6.75 -4.80 -9.93
C CYS A 210 -7.47 -5.52 -11.06
N THR A 211 -6.96 -6.69 -11.46
CA THR A 211 -7.52 -7.50 -12.55
C THR A 211 -7.66 -8.95 -12.10
N PRO A 212 -8.66 -9.71 -12.58
CA PRO A 212 -8.77 -11.14 -12.27
C PRO A 212 -7.60 -11.92 -12.86
N LEU A 213 -7.04 -12.85 -12.09
CA LEU A 213 -6.15 -13.88 -12.64
C LEU A 213 -7.03 -15.06 -13.08
N LEU A 214 -6.94 -15.39 -14.37
CA LEU A 214 -7.56 -16.58 -14.97
C LEU A 214 -6.75 -17.83 -14.63
#